data_AF-A0AAU2PI40-F1
#
_entry.id   AF-A0AAU2PI40-F1
#
_cell.length_a   1.000
_cell.length_b   1.000
_cell.length_c   1.000
_cell.angle_alpha   90.00
_cell.angle_beta   90.00
_cell.angle_gamma   90.00
#
_symmetry.space_group_name_H-M   'P 1'
#
loop_
_entity.id
_entity.type
_entity.pdbx_description
1 polymer ?
#
loop_
_entity_poly.entity_id
_entity_poly.type
_entity_poly.pdbx_seq_one_letter_code
_entity_poly.pdbx_strand_id
1 'polypeptide(L)' 'MTSPPPAGRAFRLHHHRLVVDGWVEPDGQAVTVDDPEYGLTSSADTLTDLVRGYGGGHIEWLPPDGQHTAPPEQQGASR' A
#
# COMPACT_ATOMS: atom_id res chain seq x y z
N MET A 1 3.02 5.70 10.49
CA MET A 1 3.89 5.94 9.32
C MET A 1 4.55 4.63 8.93
N THR A 2 3.91 3.84 8.07
CA THR A 2 4.47 2.61 7.52
C THR A 2 4.76 2.87 6.05
N SER A 3 5.99 3.29 5.77
CA SER A 3 6.49 3.43 4.40
C SER A 3 7.00 2.08 3.91
N PRO A 4 6.87 1.78 2.60
CA PRO A 4 7.42 0.54 2.05
C PRO A 4 8.94 0.47 2.25
N PRO A 5 9.51 -0.72 2.46
CA PRO A 5 10.95 -0.89 2.48
C PRO A 5 11.55 -0.54 1.11
N PRO A 6 12.81 -0.08 1.05
CA PRO A 6 13.43 0.43 -0.19
C PRO A 6 13.55 -0.60 -1.32
N ALA A 7 13.37 -1.89 -1.04
CA ALA A 7 13.37 -2.98 -2.02
C ALA A 7 11.97 -3.55 -2.30
N GLY A 8 10.94 -3.09 -1.59
CA GLY A 8 9.56 -3.52 -1.82
C GLY A 8 8.96 -2.90 -3.07
N ARG A 9 8.06 -3.60 -3.74
CA ARG A 9 7.33 -3.09 -4.92
C ARG A 9 5.95 -2.60 -4.51
N ALA A 10 5.72 -1.30 -4.65
CA ALA A 10 4.44 -0.68 -4.29
C ALA A 10 3.32 -1.01 -5.30
N PHE A 11 2.09 -1.08 -4.80
CA PHE A 11 0.90 -1.35 -5.58
C PHE A 11 -0.34 -0.65 -5.00
N ARG A 12 -1.40 -0.58 -5.79
CA ARG A 12 -2.77 -0.32 -5.36
C ARG A 12 -3.64 -1.54 -5.56
N LEU A 13 -4.34 -1.95 -4.51
CA LEU A 13 -5.39 -2.97 -4.59
C LEU A 13 -6.72 -2.27 -4.80
N HIS A 14 -7.34 -2.55 -5.94
CA HIS A 14 -8.68 -2.11 -6.28
C HIS A 14 -9.67 -3.24 -5.99
N HIS A 15 -10.55 -3.01 -5.01
CA HIS A 15 -11.60 -3.95 -4.62
C HIS A 15 -12.95 -3.24 -4.44
N HIS A 16 -13.92 -3.56 -5.29
CA HIS A 16 -15.25 -2.93 -5.32
C HIS A 16 -15.22 -1.39 -5.30
N ARG A 17 -15.40 -0.76 -4.13
CA ARG A 17 -15.40 0.70 -3.92
C ARG A 17 -14.23 1.17 -3.05
N LEU A 18 -13.31 0.27 -2.75
CA LEU A 18 -12.15 0.51 -1.93
C LEU A 18 -10.90 0.42 -2.81
N VAL A 19 -10.02 1.40 -2.65
CA VAL A 19 -8.66 1.35 -3.19
C VAL A 19 -7.74 1.54 -2.01
N VAL A 20 -6.87 0.56 -1.76
CA VAL A 20 -5.85 0.63 -0.71
C VAL A 20 -4.47 0.55 -1.32
N ASP A 21 -3.56 1.34 -0.79
CA ASP A 21 -2.15 1.27 -1.14
C ASP A 21 -1.48 0.11 -0.39
N GLY A 22 -0.43 -0.44 -0.98
CA GLY A 22 0.32 -1.55 -0.40
C GLY A 22 1.68 -1.74 -1.04
N TRP A 23 2.42 -2.73 -0.55
CA TRP A 23 3.68 -3.15 -1.14
C TRP A 23 3.88 -4.66 -0.98
N VAL A 24 4.69 -5.22 -1.89
CA VAL A 24 5.21 -6.58 -1.77
C VAL A 24 6.67 -6.50 -1.38
N GLU A 25 7.01 -7.17 -0.28
CA GLU A 25 8.38 -7.37 0.22
C GLU A 25 9.20 -8.22 -0.79
N PRO A 26 10.55 -8.12 -0.77
CA PRO A 26 11.39 -8.95 -1.64
C PRO A 26 11.22 -10.46 -1.45
N ASP A 27 10.75 -10.90 -0.28
CA ASP A 27 10.47 -12.30 0.04
C ASP A 27 9.08 -12.78 -0.41
N GLY A 28 8.25 -11.89 -0.95
CA GLY A 28 6.91 -12.18 -1.47
C GLY A 28 5.76 -11.87 -0.50
N GLN A 29 6.04 -11.51 0.75
CA GLN A 29 5.02 -11.05 1.69
C GLN A 29 4.36 -9.77 1.16
N ALA A 30 3.03 -9.70 1.24
CA ALA A 30 2.26 -8.55 0.79
C ALA A 30 1.62 -7.83 1.97
N VAL A 31 1.67 -6.49 1.94
CA VAL A 31 1.13 -5.61 2.97
C VAL A 31 0.25 -4.55 2.32
N THR A 32 -0.90 -4.27 2.92
CA THR A 32 -1.79 -3.16 2.58
C THR A 32 -1.90 -2.20 3.75
N VAL A 33 -2.10 -0.91 3.43
CA VAL A 33 -2.43 0.13 4.40
C VAL A 33 -3.93 0.35 4.35
N ASP A 34 -4.63 -0.19 5.35
CA ASP A 34 -6.08 -0.04 5.48
C ASP A 34 -6.46 1.34 5.98
N ASP A 35 -5.64 1.89 6.90
CA ASP A 35 -5.85 3.22 7.47
C ASP A 35 -4.49 3.90 7.74
N PRO A 36 -4.11 4.92 6.94
CA PRO A 36 -2.85 5.62 7.13
C PRO A 36 -2.86 6.57 8.35
N GLU A 37 -4.03 7.04 8.79
CA GLU A 37 -4.18 7.94 9.94
C GLU A 37 -3.86 7.20 11.25
N TYR A 38 -4.38 5.97 11.38
CA TYR A 38 -4.18 5.12 12.56
C TYR A 38 -3.06 4.10 12.41
N GLY A 39 -2.43 4.00 11.22
CA GLY A 39 -1.36 3.04 10.94
C GLY A 39 -1.85 1.59 10.89
N LEU A 40 -3.09 1.38 10.47
CA LEU A 40 -3.67 0.05 10.34
C LEU A 40 -3.18 -0.60 9.04
N THR A 41 -2.63 -1.80 9.16
CA THR A 41 -2.13 -2.58 8.03
C THR A 41 -2.61 -4.01 8.11
N SER A 42 -2.92 -4.60 6.95
CA SER A 42 -3.15 -6.02 6.78
C SER A 42 -1.98 -6.65 6.02
N SER A 43 -1.59 -7.86 6.37
CA SER A 43 -0.52 -8.58 5.68
C SER A 43 -0.87 -10.04 5.42
N ALA A 44 -0.26 -10.60 4.38
CA ALA A 44 -0.35 -12.01 4.04
C ALA A 44 0.96 -12.50 3.44
N ASP A 45 1.23 -13.80 3.55
CA ASP A 45 2.45 -14.43 3.04
C ASP A 45 2.63 -14.29 1.53
N THR A 46 1.52 -14.13 0.80
CA THR A 46 1.54 -13.87 -0.64
C THR A 46 0.52 -12.80 -1.04
N LEU A 47 0.81 -12.08 -2.12
CA LEU A 47 -0.13 -11.14 -2.73
C LEU A 47 -1.47 -11.81 -3.12
N THR A 48 -1.42 -13.08 -3.53
CA THR A 48 -2.63 -13.82 -3.91
C THR A 48 -3.53 -14.04 -2.70
N ASP A 49 -2.96 -14.41 -1.56
CA ASP A 49 -3.72 -14.64 -0.34
C ASP A 49 -4.25 -13.33 0.24
N LEU A 50 -3.48 -12.24 0.12
CA LEU A 50 -3.96 -10.90 0.47
C LEU A 50 -5.20 -10.53 -0.35
N VAL A 51 -5.11 -10.60 -1.69
CA VAL A 51 -6.22 -10.28 -2.59
C VAL A 51 -7.44 -11.15 -2.29
N ARG A 52 -7.25 -12.44 -2.00
CA ARG A 52 -8.35 -13.33 -1.57
C ARG A 52 -8.97 -12.90 -0.25
N GLY A 53 -8.17 -12.44 0.71
CA GLY A 53 -8.63 -11.92 2.00
C GLY A 53 -9.57 -10.72 1.86
N TYR A 54 -9.32 -9.85 0.88
CA TYR A 54 -10.21 -8.75 0.51
C TYR A 54 -11.44 -9.19 -0.31
N GLY A 55 -11.62 -10.48 -0.59
CA GLY A 55 -12.74 -10.97 -1.43
C GLY A 55 -12.48 -10.86 -2.93
N GLY A 56 -11.21 -10.73 -3.35
CA GLY A 56 -10.79 -10.56 -4.74
C GLY A 56 -10.45 -9.11 -5.07
N GLY A 57 -10.12 -8.84 -6.33
CA GLY A 57 -9.75 -7.49 -6.79
C GLY A 57 -8.70 -7.55 -7.89
N HIS A 58 -8.17 -6.39 -8.24
CA HIS A 58 -7.03 -6.31 -9.16
C HIS A 58 -5.95 -5.39 -8.61
N ILE A 59 -4.72 -5.73 -8.98
CA ILE A 59 -3.52 -5.01 -8.57
C ILE A 59 -3.09 -4.07 -9.69
N GLU A 60 -2.95 -2.80 -9.34
CA GLU A 60 -2.25 -1.81 -10.14
C GLU A 60 -0.85 -1.63 -9.57
N TRP A 61 0.17 -1.96 -10.34
CA TRP A 61 1.56 -1.77 -9.91
C TRP A 61 1.98 -0.31 -10.08
N LEU A 62 2.52 0.28 -9.01
CA LEU A 62 3.04 1.63 -9.07
C LEU A 62 4.45 1.63 -9.67
N PRO A 63 4.84 2.67 -10.42
CA PRO A 63 6.20 2.77 -10.96
C PRO A 63 7.22 2.77 -9.81
N PRO A 64 8.42 2.19 -10.02
CA PRO A 64 9.48 2.15 -8.99
C PRO A 64 9.95 3.54 -8.58
N ASP A 65 9.83 4.52 -9.48
CA ASP A 65 10.13 5.94 -9.24
C ASP A 65 8.91 6.73 -8.71
N GLY A 66 7.81 6.03 -8.44
CA GLY A 66 6.58 6.58 -7.91
C GLY A 66 6.80 6.94 -6.46
N GLN A 67 7.16 8.20 -6.23
CA GLN A 67 6.98 8.90 -4.96
C GLN A 67 5.76 8.32 -4.25
N HIS A 68 5.97 7.82 -3.03
CA HIS A 68 4.92 7.77 -2.03
C HIS A 68 4.49 9.23 -1.83
N THR A 69 3.66 9.76 -2.72
CA THR A 69 2.84 10.92 -2.42
C THR A 69 1.92 10.43 -1.33
N ALA A 70 2.38 10.62 -0.08
CA ALA A 70 1.48 10.90 1.01
C ALA A 70 0.37 11.84 0.48
N PRO A 71 -0.89 11.67 0.89
CA PRO A 71 -1.91 12.66 0.57
C PRO A 71 -1.33 14.06 0.90
N PRO A 72 -1.51 15.07 0.03
CA PRO A 72 -0.88 16.36 0.23
C PRO A 72 -1.54 17.06 1.41
N GLU A 73 -1.04 16.80 2.62
CA GLU A 73 -1.46 17.50 3.83
C GLU A 73 -0.25 18.01 4.60
N GLN A 74 -0.20 19.34 4.68
CA GLN A 74 0.51 20.16 5.66
C GLN A 74 2.02 20.38 5.41
N GLN A 75 2.36 21.01 4.28
CA GLN A 75 3.44 22.01 4.28
C GLN A 75 2.96 23.20 5.13
N GLY A 76 3.06 23.05 6.45
CA GLY A 76 2.89 24.13 7.40
C GLY A 76 3.99 25.15 7.19
N ALA A 77 3.61 26.30 6.66
CA ALA A 77 4.44 27.49 6.66
C ALA A 77 4.92 27.77 8.10
N SER A 78 6.22 28.02 8.26
CA SER A 78 6.68 28.92 9.30
C SER A 78 7.83 29.74 8.76
N ARG A 79 7.53 31.04 8.66
CA ARG A 79 8.48 32.14 8.58
C ARG A 79 9.40 32.15 9.79
#